data_AF-A0A172Y1A4-F1
#
_entry.id   AF-A0A172Y1A4-F1
#
_cell.length_a   1.000
_cell.length_b   1.000
_cell.length_c   1.000
_cell.angle_alpha   90.00
_cell.angle_beta   90.00
_cell.angle_gamma   90.00
#
_symmetry.space_group_name_H-M   'P 1'
#
loop_
_entity.id
_entity.type
_entity.pdbx_description
1 polymer ?
#
loop_
_entity_poly.entity_id
_entity_poly.type
_entity_poly.pdbx_seq_one_letter_code
_entity_poly.pdbx_strand_id
1 'polypeptide(L)'
;MGSTYKYTEDSIRQIEFLIPRLKYSLYPTKIIQWLENFDGPDVPFAIDILRIFEYISFPEFMFRLDSLLKELLKKIPKEDKIIIFPYGKIGKSGTLVTYPLRNTSAFKRREANILLTHDFKYIKDSEQYKHIIFLDDFIGSGKTFCDEFEGSGVKDWILDNNIEKIYLLSAIIMNEGKKKIEGNYSKIKIVSEVRHKLFDENFSPYKAFSKNTYKSVKNIVNKYGKKIIVNRPPNQFLPFGYGNSESTIAFFHGTPNNTISLIWGKTKEWKALYPRKVDVRMSEARELKKEINYYLSICEKLGININSGINLIDKMPDRRKETTRRMREQNQAAITVLFLKNKSYENIYVCQILGITREELKYIFIELRNKGLVTNDYKSITNSGKALLLELNKVTKSEKIRNETENNLTIKKHLYLPQMFKGLT
;
A
#
# COMPACT_ATOMS: atom_id res chain seq x y z
N MET A 1 -6.09 27.04 17.69
CA MET A 1 -5.87 27.89 16.50
C MET A 1 -6.73 27.33 15.39
N GLY A 2 -7.68 28.12 14.88
CA GLY A 2 -8.63 27.68 13.85
C GLY A 2 -7.91 27.34 12.55
N SER A 3 -8.29 26.23 11.93
CA SER A 3 -7.82 25.80 10.62
C SER A 3 -7.99 26.93 9.60
N THR A 4 -6.89 27.37 8.98
CA THR A 4 -6.89 28.37 7.90
C THR A 4 -7.09 27.74 6.53
N TYR A 5 -7.26 26.42 6.45
CA TYR A 5 -7.51 25.70 5.21
C TYR A 5 -8.92 26.03 4.70
N LYS A 6 -9.00 26.90 3.70
CA LYS A 6 -10.27 27.23 3.04
C LYS A 6 -10.66 26.11 2.07
N TYR A 7 -11.77 25.44 2.37
CA TYR A 7 -12.43 24.51 1.46
C TYR A 7 -12.88 25.26 0.21
N THR A 8 -12.13 25.12 -0.88
CA THR A 8 -12.48 25.62 -2.22
C THR A 8 -12.66 24.46 -3.17
N GLU A 9 -13.45 24.63 -4.23
CA GLU A 9 -13.66 23.60 -5.25
C GLU A 9 -12.33 23.13 -5.86
N ASP A 10 -11.39 24.05 -6.09
CA ASP A 10 -10.05 23.73 -6.58
C ASP A 10 -9.22 22.90 -5.60
N SER A 11 -9.31 23.20 -4.30
CA SER A 11 -8.60 22.43 -3.27
C SER A 11 -9.13 20.99 -3.18
N ILE A 12 -10.44 20.81 -3.34
CA ILE A 12 -11.08 19.49 -3.39
C ILE A 12 -10.60 18.74 -4.64
N ARG A 13 -10.62 19.39 -5.82
CA ARG A 13 -10.12 18.80 -7.06
C ARG A 13 -8.65 18.37 -6.96
N GLN A 14 -7.80 19.15 -6.30
CA GLN A 14 -6.40 18.78 -6.08
C GLN A 14 -6.25 17.53 -5.20
N ILE A 15 -7.02 17.44 -4.10
CA ILE A 15 -7.05 16.22 -3.26
C ILE A 15 -7.51 15.02 -4.08
N GLU A 16 -8.49 15.22 -4.96
CA GLU A 16 -8.99 14.16 -5.82
C GLU A 16 -7.96 13.59 -6.79
N PHE A 17 -7.02 14.40 -7.27
CA PHE A 17 -5.89 13.93 -8.07
C PHE A 17 -4.83 13.17 -7.25
N LEU A 18 -4.75 13.43 -5.94
CA LEU A 18 -3.81 12.75 -5.05
C LEU A 18 -4.28 11.35 -4.63
N ILE A 19 -5.60 11.11 -4.54
CA ILE A 19 -6.12 9.82 -4.07
C ILE A 19 -5.64 8.63 -4.94
N PRO A 20 -5.74 8.65 -6.28
CA PRO A 20 -5.21 7.57 -7.12
C PRO A 20 -3.70 7.40 -6.96
N ARG A 21 -2.95 8.52 -6.86
CA ARG A 21 -1.49 8.53 -6.62
C ARG A 21 -1.12 7.80 -5.33
N LEU A 22 -1.94 8.00 -4.30
CA LEU A 22 -1.84 7.35 -2.99
C LEU A 22 -2.52 5.98 -2.94
N LYS A 23 -2.93 5.45 -4.11
CA LYS A 23 -3.53 4.12 -4.29
C LYS A 23 -4.69 3.86 -3.35
N TYR A 24 -5.52 4.89 -3.15
CA TYR A 24 -6.72 4.81 -2.32
C TYR A 24 -6.46 4.36 -0.87
N SER A 25 -5.22 4.46 -0.39
CA SER A 25 -4.85 3.97 0.94
C SER A 25 -5.22 4.93 2.09
N LEU A 26 -5.78 6.09 1.76
CA LEU A 26 -6.23 7.10 2.71
C LEU A 26 -7.56 7.69 2.30
N TYR A 27 -8.36 8.08 3.29
CA TYR A 27 -9.54 8.91 3.10
C TYR A 27 -9.17 10.35 2.74
N PRO A 28 -10.02 11.07 1.97
CA PRO A 28 -9.79 12.47 1.65
C PRO A 28 -9.77 13.34 2.92
N THR A 29 -10.61 13.01 3.90
CA THR A 29 -10.65 13.65 5.21
C THR A 29 -9.31 13.59 5.93
N LYS A 30 -8.57 12.49 5.80
CA LYS A 30 -7.24 12.34 6.40
C LYS A 30 -6.18 13.17 5.67
N ILE A 31 -6.28 13.30 4.35
CA ILE A 31 -5.43 14.22 3.58
C ILE A 31 -5.73 15.66 3.99
N ILE A 32 -7.00 16.04 4.10
CA ILE A 32 -7.43 17.37 4.55
C ILE A 32 -6.87 17.65 5.95
N GLN A 33 -7.09 16.75 6.90
CA GLN A 33 -6.53 16.87 8.26
C GLN A 33 -5.01 17.03 8.28
N TRP A 34 -4.31 16.39 7.35
CA TRP A 34 -2.87 16.57 7.21
C TRP A 34 -2.51 17.95 6.62
N LEU A 35 -3.26 18.44 5.63
CA LEU A 35 -3.09 19.77 5.04
C LEU A 35 -3.41 20.89 6.04
N GLU A 36 -4.32 20.66 7.00
CA GLU A 36 -4.61 21.59 8.10
C GLU A 36 -3.43 21.84 9.04
N ASN A 37 -2.37 21.01 8.98
CA ASN A 37 -1.15 21.27 9.73
C ASN A 37 -0.33 22.45 9.17
N PHE A 38 -0.61 22.89 7.93
CA PHE A 38 0.15 23.91 7.21
C PHE A 38 -0.57 25.25 7.21
N ASP A 39 0.22 26.33 7.14
CA ASP A 39 -0.32 27.68 6.95
C ASP A 39 -0.82 27.82 5.51
N GLY A 40 -1.87 28.61 5.28
CA GLY A 40 -2.51 28.75 3.96
C GLY A 40 -1.55 28.91 2.76
N PRO A 41 -0.54 29.80 2.80
CA PRO A 41 0.44 29.96 1.71
C PRO A 41 1.34 28.73 1.47
N ASP A 42 1.50 27.85 2.45
CA ASP A 42 2.37 26.69 2.40
C ASP A 42 1.66 25.42 1.90
N VAL A 43 0.32 25.41 1.93
CA VAL A 43 -0.54 24.29 1.48
C VAL A 43 -0.23 23.81 0.05
N PRO A 44 -0.06 24.69 -0.97
CA PRO A 44 0.26 24.23 -2.33
C PRO A 44 1.55 23.40 -2.40
N PHE A 45 2.57 23.76 -1.61
CA PHE A 45 3.83 23.03 -1.57
C PHE A 45 3.71 21.71 -0.79
N ALA A 46 2.83 21.65 0.22
CA ALA A 46 2.49 20.38 0.87
C ALA A 46 1.81 19.40 -0.12
N ILE A 47 0.98 19.92 -1.03
CA ILE A 47 0.40 19.14 -2.13
C ILE A 47 1.48 18.68 -3.12
N ASP A 48 2.47 19.52 -3.43
CA ASP A 48 3.61 19.14 -4.27
C ASP A 48 4.47 18.02 -3.64
N ILE A 49 4.55 17.93 -2.30
CA ILE A 49 5.11 16.76 -1.60
C ILE A 49 4.32 15.50 -1.93
N LEU A 50 2.98 15.54 -1.93
CA LEU A 50 2.16 14.36 -2.20
C LEU A 50 2.15 13.95 -3.68
N ARG A 51 2.41 14.88 -4.60
CA ARG A 51 2.55 14.57 -6.03
C ARG A 51 3.73 13.66 -6.34
N ILE A 52 4.81 13.76 -5.57
CA ILE A 52 6.00 12.91 -5.73
C ILE A 52 6.00 11.71 -4.79
N PHE A 53 5.18 11.74 -3.74
CA PHE A 53 5.14 10.72 -2.70
C PHE A 53 4.77 9.34 -3.27
N GLU A 54 5.43 8.30 -2.76
CA GLU A 54 5.27 6.93 -3.22
C GLU A 54 4.72 6.07 -2.08
N TYR A 55 3.44 5.71 -2.19
CA TYR A 55 2.84 4.69 -1.35
C TYR A 55 2.96 3.31 -2.02
N ILE A 56 3.49 2.33 -1.29
CA ILE A 56 3.73 0.97 -1.76
C ILE A 56 2.74 0.04 -1.09
N SER A 57 1.81 -0.49 -1.89
CA SER A 57 0.80 -1.43 -1.41
C SER A 57 1.40 -2.83 -1.20
N PHE A 58 0.68 -3.71 -0.51
CA PHE A 58 1.12 -5.10 -0.31
C PHE A 58 1.33 -5.85 -1.66
N PRO A 59 0.40 -5.81 -2.63
CA PRO A 59 0.60 -6.48 -3.92
C PRO A 59 1.82 -5.97 -4.69
N GLU A 60 2.06 -4.66 -4.65
CA GLU A 60 3.23 -4.07 -5.30
C GLU A 60 4.53 -4.44 -4.59
N PHE A 61 4.55 -4.41 -3.26
CA PHE A 61 5.70 -4.86 -2.48
C PHE A 61 6.07 -6.32 -2.82
N MET A 62 5.06 -7.19 -2.86
CA MET A 62 5.18 -8.59 -3.30
C MET A 62 5.76 -8.71 -4.70
N PHE A 63 5.22 -7.93 -5.64
CA PHE A 63 5.67 -7.93 -7.03
C PHE A 63 7.14 -7.50 -7.15
N ARG A 64 7.54 -6.42 -6.48
CA ARG A 64 8.93 -5.94 -6.48
C ARG A 64 9.88 -6.98 -5.90
N LEU A 65 9.55 -7.56 -4.74
CA LEU A 65 10.36 -8.62 -4.14
C LEU A 65 10.48 -9.85 -5.06
N ASP A 66 9.39 -10.30 -5.69
CA ASP A 66 9.41 -11.43 -6.62
C ASP A 66 10.29 -11.14 -7.84
N SER A 67 10.21 -9.93 -8.40
CA SER A 67 11.02 -9.50 -9.54
C SER A 67 12.52 -9.43 -9.18
N LEU A 68 12.85 -8.75 -8.09
CA LEU A 68 14.23 -8.60 -7.62
C LEU A 68 14.84 -9.94 -7.22
N LEU A 69 14.08 -10.80 -6.54
CA LEU A 69 14.53 -12.15 -6.19
C LEU A 69 14.72 -13.01 -7.46
N LYS A 70 13.85 -12.92 -8.46
CA LYS A 70 14.05 -13.57 -9.76
C LYS A 70 15.36 -13.15 -10.42
N GLU A 71 15.65 -11.86 -10.45
CA GLU A 71 16.89 -11.34 -11.03
C GLU A 71 18.13 -11.79 -10.27
N LEU A 72 18.06 -11.83 -8.94
CA LEU A 72 19.14 -12.33 -8.09
C LEU A 72 19.37 -13.81 -8.33
N LEU A 73 18.32 -14.63 -8.28
CA LEU A 73 18.41 -16.09 -8.41
C LEU A 73 18.89 -16.54 -9.80
N LYS A 74 18.75 -15.72 -10.86
CA LYS A 74 19.38 -15.98 -12.17
C LYS A 74 20.92 -16.03 -12.10
N LYS A 75 21.51 -15.37 -11.10
CA LYS A 75 22.97 -15.30 -10.89
C LYS A 75 23.51 -16.44 -10.03
N ILE A 76 22.62 -17.25 -9.44
CA ILE A 76 22.98 -18.36 -8.55
C ILE A 76 22.60 -19.68 -9.25
N PRO A 77 23.53 -20.63 -9.43
CA PRO A 77 23.22 -21.95 -9.97
C PRO A 77 22.02 -22.60 -9.28
N LYS A 78 21.21 -23.37 -10.02
CA LYS A 78 19.93 -23.89 -9.50
C LYS A 78 20.10 -24.84 -8.31
N GLU A 79 21.15 -25.66 -8.35
CA GLU A 79 21.45 -26.68 -7.33
C GLU A 79 22.10 -26.09 -6.07
N ASP A 80 22.66 -24.89 -6.14
CA ASP A 80 23.34 -24.28 -4.99
C ASP A 80 22.34 -23.95 -3.88
N LYS A 81 22.72 -24.26 -2.64
CA LYS A 81 21.96 -23.85 -1.45
C LYS A 81 22.25 -22.40 -1.09
N ILE A 82 21.21 -21.73 -0.61
CA ILE A 82 21.19 -20.29 -0.33
C ILE A 82 20.69 -20.06 1.08
N ILE A 83 21.38 -19.21 1.82
CA ILE A 83 20.88 -18.66 3.08
C ILE A 83 20.21 -17.33 2.76
N ILE A 84 18.97 -17.14 3.19
CA ILE A 84 18.34 -15.83 3.25
C ILE A 84 18.31 -15.40 4.71
N PHE A 85 18.95 -14.28 5.00
CA PHE A 85 19.14 -13.75 6.35
C PHE A 85 18.48 -12.37 6.46
N PRO A 86 17.25 -12.27 6.97
CA PRO A 86 16.63 -10.99 7.25
C PRO A 86 17.30 -10.39 8.49
N TYR A 87 18.03 -9.31 8.26
CA TYR A 87 18.75 -8.61 9.32
C TYR A 87 17.82 -7.61 10.02
N GLY A 88 18.20 -7.14 11.20
CA GLY A 88 17.35 -6.38 12.10
C GLY A 88 16.80 -7.22 13.26
N LYS A 89 16.38 -6.52 14.33
CA LYS A 89 15.76 -7.18 15.49
C LYS A 89 14.50 -7.96 15.10
N ILE A 90 14.41 -9.21 15.56
CA ILE A 90 13.21 -10.07 15.46
C ILE A 90 11.99 -9.28 16.00
N GLY A 91 10.90 -9.24 15.23
CA GLY A 91 9.70 -8.46 15.54
C GLY A 91 9.69 -7.02 14.98
N LYS A 92 10.65 -6.63 14.12
CA LYS A 92 10.67 -5.35 13.38
C LYS A 92 10.51 -5.55 11.86
N SER A 93 11.22 -4.77 11.02
CA SER A 93 11.10 -4.79 9.54
C SER A 93 11.43 -6.17 8.94
N GLY A 94 12.45 -6.85 9.47
CA GLY A 94 12.86 -8.18 9.02
C GLY A 94 11.76 -9.25 9.09
N THR A 95 10.81 -9.16 10.04
CA THR A 95 9.67 -10.10 10.13
C THR A 95 8.54 -9.75 9.15
N LEU A 96 8.45 -8.48 8.73
CA LEU A 96 7.40 -8.00 7.83
C LEU A 96 7.71 -8.29 6.36
N VAL A 97 8.98 -8.55 6.01
CA VAL A 97 9.43 -8.90 4.65
C VAL A 97 9.46 -10.42 4.40
N THR A 98 9.62 -11.26 5.43
CA THR A 98 9.74 -12.72 5.29
C THR A 98 8.46 -13.39 4.79
N TYR A 99 7.29 -13.01 5.34
CA TYR A 99 6.01 -13.56 4.88
C TYR A 99 5.75 -13.20 3.40
N PRO A 100 5.90 -11.94 2.97
CA PRO A 100 5.85 -11.59 1.56
C PRO A 100 6.82 -12.41 0.70
N LEU A 101 8.09 -12.47 1.09
CA LEU A 101 9.12 -13.18 0.34
C LEU A 101 8.77 -14.66 0.11
N ARG A 102 8.35 -15.38 1.16
CA ARG A 102 7.95 -16.81 1.08
C ARG A 102 6.80 -17.05 0.10
N ASN A 103 5.93 -16.06 -0.07
CA ASN A 103 4.78 -16.15 -0.96
C ASN A 103 5.09 -15.78 -2.41
N THR A 104 6.31 -15.31 -2.70
CA THR A 104 6.74 -15.02 -4.07
C THR A 104 6.90 -16.31 -4.89
N SER A 105 6.69 -16.21 -6.20
CA SER A 105 6.91 -17.33 -7.11
C SER A 105 8.39 -17.71 -7.19
N ALA A 106 9.28 -16.71 -7.05
CA ALA A 106 10.73 -16.86 -7.04
C ALA A 106 11.21 -17.74 -5.89
N PHE A 107 10.71 -17.48 -4.68
CA PHE A 107 11.05 -18.27 -3.50
C PHE A 107 10.53 -19.70 -3.64
N LYS A 108 9.24 -19.87 -3.94
CA LYS A 108 8.60 -21.21 -4.03
C LYS A 108 9.29 -22.14 -5.03
N ARG A 109 9.77 -21.62 -6.17
CA ARG A 109 10.51 -22.42 -7.16
C ARG A 109 11.86 -22.95 -6.68
N ARG A 110 12.42 -22.38 -5.62
CA ARG A 110 13.72 -22.77 -5.04
C ARG A 110 13.63 -23.05 -3.55
N GLU A 111 12.43 -23.28 -3.01
CA GLU A 111 12.20 -23.42 -1.57
C GLU A 111 13.06 -24.53 -0.94
N ALA A 112 13.22 -25.66 -1.64
CA ALA A 112 14.07 -26.76 -1.19
C ALA A 112 15.56 -26.40 -1.05
N ASN A 113 16.04 -25.37 -1.75
CA ASN A 113 17.43 -24.93 -1.76
C ASN A 113 17.64 -23.64 -0.94
N ILE A 114 16.60 -23.12 -0.28
CA ILE A 114 16.66 -21.87 0.47
C ILE A 114 16.43 -22.13 1.96
N LEU A 115 17.42 -21.78 2.78
CA LEU A 115 17.28 -21.68 4.22
C LEU A 115 16.97 -20.22 4.60
N LEU A 116 15.76 -19.97 5.10
CA LEU A 116 15.38 -18.66 5.66
C LEU A 116 15.55 -18.67 7.18
N THR A 117 16.53 -17.94 7.70
CA THR A 117 16.82 -17.88 9.14
C THR A 117 17.20 -16.46 9.60
N HIS A 118 16.87 -16.13 10.85
CA HIS A 118 17.33 -14.90 11.51
C HIS A 118 18.54 -15.13 12.41
N ASP A 119 18.98 -16.37 12.54
CA ASP A 119 20.10 -16.75 13.39
C ASP A 119 21.06 -17.64 12.61
N PHE A 120 22.24 -17.10 12.32
CA PHE A 120 23.29 -17.81 11.60
C PHE A 120 24.04 -18.80 12.50
N LYS A 121 23.99 -18.65 13.83
CA LYS A 121 24.73 -19.50 14.77
C LYS A 121 24.16 -20.90 14.87
N TYR A 122 22.90 -21.10 14.48
CA TYR A 122 22.21 -22.40 14.52
C TYR A 122 22.13 -23.08 13.14
N ILE A 123 22.81 -22.54 12.13
CA ILE A 123 22.87 -23.19 10.81
C ILE A 123 23.76 -24.43 10.94
N LYS A 124 23.16 -25.61 10.74
CA LYS A 124 23.86 -26.88 10.60
C LYS A 124 24.30 -27.06 9.16
N ASP A 125 25.36 -27.84 8.96
CA ASP A 125 25.91 -28.20 7.66
C ASP A 125 26.17 -26.95 6.79
N SER A 126 26.78 -25.94 7.41
CA SER A 126 27.01 -24.62 6.83
C SER A 126 27.90 -24.67 5.58
N GLU A 127 28.75 -25.69 5.46
CA GLU A 127 29.59 -25.97 4.29
C GLU A 127 28.80 -26.22 3.00
N GLN A 128 27.51 -26.55 3.10
CA GLN A 128 26.65 -26.76 1.94
C GLN A 128 26.15 -25.47 1.29
N TYR A 129 26.30 -24.33 1.97
CA TYR A 129 25.81 -23.04 1.51
C TYR A 129 26.96 -22.21 0.92
N LYS A 130 26.81 -21.79 -0.33
CA LYS A 130 27.81 -20.93 -1.01
C LYS A 130 27.36 -19.48 -1.13
N HIS A 131 26.09 -19.22 -0.87
CA HIS A 131 25.46 -17.92 -1.08
C HIS A 131 24.68 -17.49 0.15
N ILE A 132 24.84 -16.24 0.54
CA ILE A 132 24.00 -15.58 1.55
C ILE A 132 23.34 -14.33 0.96
N ILE A 133 22.05 -14.15 1.24
CA ILE A 133 21.25 -13.00 0.85
C ILE A 133 20.76 -12.32 2.13
N PHE A 134 21.32 -11.16 2.43
CA PHE A 134 20.79 -10.27 3.44
C PHE A 134 19.47 -9.65 2.96
N LEU A 135 18.46 -9.62 3.80
CA LEU A 135 17.11 -9.18 3.44
C LEU A 135 16.59 -8.05 4.33
N ASP A 136 16.01 -7.01 3.72
CA ASP A 136 15.26 -5.95 4.40
C ASP A 136 14.13 -5.45 3.50
N ASP A 137 13.18 -4.69 4.04
CA ASP A 137 12.15 -4.04 3.22
C ASP A 137 12.66 -2.76 2.54
N PHE A 138 13.42 -1.95 3.30
CA PHE A 138 13.87 -0.62 2.89
C PHE A 138 15.24 -0.27 3.49
N ILE A 139 16.16 0.16 2.63
CA ILE A 139 17.49 0.61 3.06
C ILE A 139 17.62 2.11 2.88
N GLY A 140 17.70 2.83 4.00
CA GLY A 140 17.90 4.29 4.02
C GLY A 140 19.36 4.68 3.89
N SER A 141 19.97 5.16 4.99
CA SER A 141 21.39 5.57 5.02
C SER A 141 22.40 4.42 4.98
N GLY A 142 21.95 3.16 4.92
CA GLY A 142 22.80 1.96 4.99
C GLY A 142 23.45 1.69 6.37
N LYS A 143 23.30 2.60 7.35
CA LYS A 143 23.93 2.48 8.67
C LYS A 143 23.54 1.20 9.41
N THR A 144 22.25 0.85 9.45
CA THR A 144 21.77 -0.37 10.15
C THR A 144 22.45 -1.62 9.61
N PHE A 145 22.51 -1.75 8.28
CA PHE A 145 23.17 -2.88 7.65
C PHE A 145 24.66 -2.93 8.00
N CYS A 146 25.38 -1.81 7.88
CA CYS A 146 26.81 -1.76 8.20
C CYS A 146 27.08 -2.13 9.67
N ASP A 147 26.29 -1.57 10.59
CA ASP A 147 26.44 -1.82 12.02
C ASP A 147 26.20 -3.30 12.36
N GLU A 148 25.20 -3.94 11.74
CA GLU A 148 24.90 -5.35 11.97
C GLU A 148 25.88 -6.28 11.28
N PHE A 149 26.32 -5.95 10.06
CA PHE A 149 27.30 -6.73 9.34
C PHE A 149 28.64 -6.79 10.09
N GLU A 150 29.09 -5.68 10.67
CA GLU A 150 30.31 -5.63 11.49
C GLU A 150 30.09 -6.14 12.92
N GLY A 151 28.99 -5.77 13.56
CA GLY A 151 28.83 -5.94 15.01
C GLY A 151 28.18 -7.26 15.46
N SER A 152 27.54 -8.01 14.56
CA SER A 152 26.82 -9.24 14.94
C SER A 152 27.68 -10.50 14.98
N GLY A 153 28.88 -10.46 14.40
CA GLY A 153 29.71 -11.65 14.12
C GLY A 153 29.33 -12.40 12.84
N VAL A 154 28.32 -11.93 12.08
CA VAL A 154 27.92 -12.58 10.82
C VAL A 154 29.03 -12.53 9.77
N LYS A 155 29.83 -11.46 9.76
CA LYS A 155 30.97 -11.30 8.85
C LYS A 155 32.05 -12.36 9.10
N ASP A 156 32.40 -12.58 10.37
CA ASP A 156 33.36 -13.61 10.76
C ASP A 156 32.80 -15.00 10.43
N TRP A 157 31.53 -15.24 10.75
CA TRP A 157 30.85 -16.48 10.40
C TRP A 157 30.84 -16.76 8.89
N ILE A 158 30.63 -15.75 8.05
CA ILE A 158 30.70 -15.86 6.58
C ILE A 158 32.10 -16.30 6.12
N LEU A 159 33.15 -15.76 6.75
CA LEU A 159 34.55 -16.11 6.44
C LEU A 159 34.87 -17.53 6.88
N ASP A 160 34.54 -17.89 8.13
CA ASP A 160 34.80 -19.21 8.71
C ASP A 160 34.10 -20.34 7.93
N ASN A 161 32.94 -20.04 7.33
CA ASN A 161 32.15 -20.99 6.54
C ASN A 161 32.38 -20.89 5.03
N ASN A 162 33.39 -20.13 4.58
CA ASN A 162 33.77 -20.00 3.16
C ASN A 162 32.60 -19.61 2.23
N ILE A 163 31.70 -18.74 2.69
CA ILE A 163 30.58 -18.27 1.87
C ILE A 163 31.12 -17.44 0.70
N GLU A 164 30.93 -17.93 -0.52
CA GLU A 164 31.56 -17.38 -1.73
C GLU A 164 30.92 -16.06 -2.20
N LYS A 165 29.58 -15.94 -2.12
CA LYS A 165 28.82 -14.80 -2.65
C LYS A 165 27.89 -14.21 -1.61
N ILE A 166 27.98 -12.89 -1.45
CA ILE A 166 27.16 -12.12 -0.52
C ILE A 166 26.27 -11.17 -1.33
N TYR A 167 24.98 -11.24 -1.08
CA TYR A 167 23.98 -10.37 -1.69
C TYR A 167 23.23 -9.58 -0.62
N LEU A 168 22.74 -8.41 -1.01
CA LEU A 168 21.83 -7.60 -0.22
C LEU A 168 20.58 -7.30 -1.05
N LEU A 169 19.44 -7.81 -0.59
CA LEU A 169 18.14 -7.69 -1.24
C LEU A 169 17.23 -6.81 -0.40
N SER A 170 16.70 -5.75 -1.00
CA SER A 170 15.60 -4.98 -0.43
C SER A 170 14.66 -4.50 -1.52
N ALA A 171 13.39 -4.26 -1.19
CA ALA A 171 12.46 -3.74 -2.19
C ALA A 171 12.92 -2.35 -2.68
N ILE A 172 13.39 -1.51 -1.76
CA ILE A 172 13.95 -0.19 -2.08
C ILE A 172 15.24 0.09 -1.32
N ILE A 173 16.16 0.80 -1.97
CA ILE A 173 17.36 1.39 -1.37
C ILE A 173 17.50 2.87 -1.77
N MET A 174 17.88 3.73 -0.83
CA MET A 174 18.31 5.09 -1.14
C MET A 174 19.74 5.07 -1.70
N ASN A 175 19.99 5.86 -2.75
CA ASN A 175 21.27 5.90 -3.45
C ASN A 175 22.48 6.19 -2.53
N GLU A 176 22.30 7.02 -1.50
CA GLU A 176 23.33 7.28 -0.49
C GLU A 176 23.68 6.02 0.32
N GLY A 177 22.66 5.28 0.77
CA GLY A 177 22.86 4.00 1.47
C GLY A 177 23.52 2.97 0.56
N LYS A 178 23.12 2.91 -0.71
CA LYS A 178 23.75 2.06 -1.72
C LYS A 178 25.24 2.36 -1.85
N LYS A 179 25.60 3.62 -2.13
CA LYS A 179 26.99 4.07 -2.27
C LYS A 179 27.82 3.80 -1.02
N LYS A 180 27.25 4.01 0.17
CA LYS A 180 27.93 3.73 1.43
C LYS A 180 28.26 2.24 1.57
N ILE A 181 27.31 1.37 1.29
CA ILE A 181 27.50 -0.09 1.41
C ILE A 181 28.49 -0.59 0.35
N GLU A 182 28.35 -0.16 -0.90
CA GLU A 182 29.28 -0.53 -1.99
C GLU A 182 30.70 -0.02 -1.72
N GLY A 183 30.84 1.19 -1.17
CA GLY A 183 32.13 1.76 -0.80
C GLY A 183 32.80 1.04 0.39
N ASN A 184 32.02 0.59 1.37
CA ASN A 184 32.53 -0.14 2.51
C ASN A 184 32.79 -1.63 2.20
N TYR A 185 32.00 -2.22 1.30
CA TYR A 185 31.93 -3.67 1.09
C TYR A 185 31.85 -4.05 -0.39
N SER A 186 33.00 -4.04 -1.07
CA SER A 186 33.10 -4.36 -2.50
C SER A 186 32.60 -5.77 -2.89
N LYS A 187 32.59 -6.72 -1.94
CA LYS A 187 32.11 -8.09 -2.16
C LYS A 187 30.59 -8.22 -2.13
N ILE A 188 29.85 -7.23 -1.61
CA ILE A 188 28.40 -7.30 -1.43
C ILE A 188 27.70 -6.80 -2.69
N LYS A 189 26.91 -7.67 -3.31
CA LYS A 189 26.12 -7.32 -4.49
C LYS A 189 24.71 -6.90 -4.08
N ILE A 190 24.37 -5.65 -4.32
CA ILE A 190 23.05 -5.09 -3.98
C ILE A 190 22.06 -5.35 -5.14
N VAL A 191 20.88 -5.85 -4.81
CA VAL A 191 19.74 -6.02 -5.74
C VAL A 191 18.54 -5.32 -5.13
N SER A 192 18.21 -4.14 -5.64
CA SER A 192 17.12 -3.31 -5.12
C SER A 192 16.74 -2.19 -6.10
N GLU A 193 15.52 -1.66 -5.99
CA GLU A 193 15.15 -0.44 -6.70
C GLU A 193 15.76 0.79 -6.01
N VAL A 194 16.47 1.60 -6.80
CA VAL A 194 17.19 2.77 -6.27
C VAL A 194 16.29 4.02 -6.29
N ARG A 195 16.37 4.80 -5.21
CA ARG A 195 15.74 6.12 -5.09
C ARG A 195 16.75 7.18 -4.67
N HIS A 196 16.56 8.40 -5.15
CA HIS A 196 17.39 9.55 -4.80
C HIS A 196 16.75 10.35 -3.68
N LYS A 197 17.56 11.19 -3.02
CA LYS A 197 17.05 12.13 -2.01
C LYS A 197 16.04 13.08 -2.65
N LEU A 198 15.03 13.46 -1.87
CA LEU A 198 14.05 14.46 -2.30
C LEU A 198 14.72 15.76 -2.77
N PHE A 199 15.73 16.22 -2.04
CA PHE A 199 16.47 17.45 -2.35
C PHE A 199 17.88 17.15 -2.88
N ASP A 200 18.00 16.11 -3.71
CA ASP A 200 19.21 15.83 -4.48
C ASP A 200 19.42 16.94 -5.54
N GLU A 201 20.63 17.51 -5.59
CA GLU A 201 20.96 18.61 -6.49
C GLU A 201 20.82 18.23 -7.98
N ASN A 202 21.02 16.96 -8.31
CA ASN A 202 21.02 16.46 -9.67
C ASN A 202 19.72 15.73 -10.03
N PHE A 203 19.21 14.93 -9.09
CA PHE A 203 18.15 13.96 -9.32
C PHE A 203 16.82 14.28 -8.61
N SER A 204 16.68 15.45 -7.98
CA SER A 204 15.41 15.83 -7.33
C SER A 204 14.25 15.83 -8.35
N PRO A 205 13.10 15.21 -8.01
CA PRO A 205 11.92 15.24 -8.89
C PRO A 205 11.36 16.65 -9.07
N TYR A 206 11.66 17.60 -8.16
CA TYR A 206 11.20 18.99 -8.28
C TYR A 206 11.85 19.78 -9.39
N LYS A 207 12.88 19.24 -10.05
CA LYS A 207 13.41 19.83 -11.28
C LYS A 207 12.40 19.87 -12.43
N ALA A 208 11.41 18.97 -12.42
CA ALA A 208 10.31 18.97 -13.38
C ALA A 208 9.19 19.96 -13.01
N PHE A 209 9.28 20.60 -11.84
CA PHE A 209 8.30 21.57 -11.36
C PHE A 209 8.77 23.00 -11.65
N SER A 210 8.00 24.00 -11.21
CA SER A 210 8.41 25.40 -11.31
C SER A 210 9.76 25.66 -10.62
N LYS A 211 10.52 26.64 -11.12
CA LYS A 211 11.89 26.97 -10.65
C LYS A 211 12.00 27.17 -9.13
N ASN A 212 10.92 27.60 -8.47
CA ASN A 212 10.90 27.87 -7.03
C ASN A 212 10.42 26.69 -6.17
N THR A 213 9.79 25.66 -6.76
CA THR A 213 9.18 24.55 -6.00
C THR A 213 10.20 23.84 -5.13
N TYR A 214 11.39 23.52 -5.66
CA TYR A 214 12.46 22.86 -4.91
C TYR A 214 12.81 23.61 -3.60
N LYS A 215 13.05 24.92 -3.69
CA LYS A 215 13.45 25.76 -2.54
C LYS A 215 12.31 25.91 -1.55
N SER A 216 11.10 26.18 -2.04
CA SER A 216 9.92 26.36 -1.20
C SER A 216 9.56 25.09 -0.44
N VAL A 217 9.55 23.93 -1.11
CA VAL A 217 9.26 22.65 -0.45
C VAL A 217 10.35 22.31 0.58
N LYS A 218 11.64 22.50 0.26
CA LYS A 218 12.73 22.28 1.22
C LYS A 218 12.58 23.14 2.47
N ASN A 219 12.22 24.41 2.29
CA ASN A 219 11.96 25.34 3.39
C ASN A 219 10.78 24.87 4.25
N ILE A 220 9.71 24.40 3.65
CA ILE A 220 8.51 23.91 4.36
C ILE A 220 8.80 22.62 5.12
N VAL A 221 9.49 21.65 4.50
CA VAL A 221 9.95 20.42 5.18
C VAL A 221 10.77 20.77 6.42
N ASN A 222 11.67 21.74 6.32
CA ASN A 222 12.46 22.21 7.45
C ASN A 222 11.61 22.95 8.50
N LYS A 223 10.79 23.93 8.06
CA LYS A 223 9.96 24.81 8.90
C LYS A 223 9.03 23.99 9.81
N TYR A 224 8.30 23.04 9.23
CA TYR A 224 7.34 22.24 9.97
C TYR A 224 7.99 21.02 10.60
N GLY A 225 8.98 20.39 9.95
CA GLY A 225 9.63 19.18 10.47
C GLY A 225 10.41 19.43 11.76
N LYS A 226 10.92 20.65 11.97
CA LYS A 226 11.54 21.10 13.24
C LYS A 226 10.55 21.31 14.39
N LYS A 227 9.25 21.20 14.15
CA LYS A 227 8.20 21.25 15.19
C LYS A 227 7.70 19.87 15.58
N ILE A 228 8.10 18.83 14.84
CA ILE A 228 7.63 17.45 15.02
C ILE A 228 8.68 16.67 15.82
N ILE A 229 8.47 16.56 17.13
CA ILE A 229 9.30 15.72 17.99
C ILE A 229 8.98 14.26 17.68
N VAL A 230 9.99 13.47 17.31
CA VAL A 230 9.83 12.04 17.05
C VAL A 230 10.36 11.23 18.22
N ASN A 231 9.59 10.22 18.63
CA ASN A 231 9.93 9.33 19.74
C ASN A 231 11.06 8.36 19.31
N ARG A 232 12.28 8.83 19.47
CA ARG A 232 13.53 8.08 19.36
C ARG A 232 14.41 8.60 20.49
N PRO A 233 14.84 7.80 21.47
CA PRO A 233 15.67 8.30 22.58
C PRO A 233 17.08 8.73 22.11
N PRO A 234 17.59 9.91 22.53
CA PRO A 234 16.84 11.03 23.10
C PRO A 234 15.96 11.70 22.04
N ASN A 235 14.77 12.18 22.43
CA ASN A 235 13.80 12.79 21.51
C ASN A 235 14.47 13.76 20.53
N GLN A 236 14.15 13.62 19.25
CA GLN A 236 14.85 14.32 18.17
C GLN A 236 13.86 14.98 17.21
N PHE A 237 14.36 15.95 16.46
CA PHE A 237 13.70 16.50 15.28
C PHE A 237 14.39 15.95 14.04
N LEU A 238 13.64 15.27 13.17
CA LEU A 238 14.15 14.66 11.95
C LEU A 238 13.41 15.19 10.72
N PRO A 239 13.46 16.50 10.41
CA PRO A 239 12.73 17.09 9.28
C PRO A 239 12.94 16.31 7.98
N PHE A 240 14.19 15.94 7.71
CA PHE A 240 14.64 15.22 6.51
C PHE A 240 14.71 13.69 6.70
N GLY A 241 14.09 13.17 7.76
CA GLY A 241 14.16 11.75 8.11
C GLY A 241 15.51 11.34 8.71
N TYR A 242 15.59 10.10 9.19
CA TYR A 242 16.80 9.55 9.78
C TYR A 242 17.96 9.53 8.78
N GLY A 243 19.13 9.99 9.22
CA GLY A 243 20.33 10.07 8.40
C GLY A 243 20.21 11.07 7.25
N ASN A 244 19.26 12.02 7.32
CA ASN A 244 18.97 12.97 6.24
C ASN A 244 18.78 12.26 4.88
N SER A 245 18.09 11.11 4.91
CA SER A 245 17.83 10.32 3.70
C SER A 245 16.79 10.98 2.80
N GLU A 246 15.95 11.87 3.33
CA GLU A 246 14.99 12.64 2.54
C GLU A 246 14.07 11.75 1.69
N SER A 247 13.69 10.58 2.20
CA SER A 247 12.81 9.66 1.46
C SER A 247 11.37 10.18 1.44
N THR A 248 10.63 9.77 0.42
CA THR A 248 9.20 10.08 0.23
C THR A 248 8.37 8.81 0.06
N ILE A 249 8.77 7.73 0.75
CA ILE A 249 8.15 6.42 0.64
C ILE A 249 7.38 6.05 1.90
N ALA A 250 6.26 5.37 1.72
CA ALA A 250 5.57 4.62 2.76
C ALA A 250 5.14 3.26 2.23
N PHE A 251 5.23 2.22 3.05
CA PHE A 251 4.72 0.88 2.74
C PHE A 251 3.37 0.65 3.40
N PHE A 252 2.62 -0.36 2.97
CA PHE A 252 1.37 -0.77 3.59
C PHE A 252 1.51 -1.07 5.09
N HIS A 253 2.62 -1.67 5.51
CA HIS A 253 2.89 -2.03 6.91
C HIS A 253 3.47 -0.89 7.75
N GLY A 254 3.92 0.21 7.15
CA GLY A 254 4.51 1.31 7.92
C GLY A 254 5.37 2.24 7.08
N THR A 255 5.75 3.36 7.69
CA THR A 255 6.59 4.37 7.04
C THR A 255 8.02 4.29 7.57
N PRO A 256 9.04 4.12 6.72
CA PRO A 256 10.44 4.20 7.11
C PRO A 256 10.72 5.53 7.82
N ASN A 257 11.57 5.53 8.85
CA ASN A 257 11.93 6.76 9.56
C ASN A 257 12.90 7.62 8.75
N ASN A 258 13.44 7.09 7.65
CA ASN A 258 14.18 7.80 6.62
C ASN A 258 13.30 8.72 5.77
N THR A 259 11.98 8.50 5.77
CA THR A 259 11.01 9.39 5.11
C THR A 259 10.97 10.72 5.85
N ILE A 260 10.71 11.82 5.15
CA ILE A 260 10.55 13.15 5.78
C ILE A 260 9.52 13.11 6.92
N SER A 261 9.79 13.77 8.05
CA SER A 261 8.98 13.61 9.27
C SER A 261 7.56 14.15 9.13
N LEU A 262 7.31 15.08 8.19
CA LEU A 262 5.97 15.60 7.91
C LEU A 262 4.95 14.50 7.61
N ILE A 263 5.41 13.38 7.02
CA ILE A 263 4.54 12.28 6.60
C ILE A 263 4.16 11.37 7.76
N TRP A 264 5.12 11.03 8.63
CA TRP A 264 4.95 9.93 9.59
C TRP A 264 5.06 10.34 11.06
N GLY A 265 5.70 11.48 11.34
CA GLY A 265 5.83 12.00 12.68
C GLY A 265 4.46 12.43 13.18
N LYS A 266 4.11 12.02 14.40
CA LYS A 266 2.82 12.28 15.03
C LYS A 266 3.07 12.89 16.40
N THR A 267 2.53 14.09 16.63
CA THR A 267 2.47 14.71 17.95
C THR A 267 1.00 14.94 18.32
N LYS A 268 0.71 15.61 19.44
CA LYS A 268 -0.66 16.02 19.75
C LYS A 268 -1.15 17.09 18.76
N GLU A 269 -0.24 17.90 18.26
CA GLU A 269 -0.46 19.06 17.40
C GLU A 269 -0.28 18.74 15.91
N TRP A 270 0.51 17.72 15.57
CA TRP A 270 0.78 17.31 14.19
C TRP A 270 0.06 16.01 13.83
N LYS A 271 -0.91 16.09 12.92
CA LYS A 271 -1.65 14.94 12.40
C LYS A 271 -0.85 14.26 11.29
N ALA A 272 -0.30 13.08 11.53
CA ALA A 272 0.49 12.33 10.53
C ALA A 272 -0.38 11.77 9.38
N LEU A 273 0.14 11.81 8.16
CA LEU A 273 -0.52 11.23 6.99
C LEU A 273 -0.36 9.70 6.93
N TYR A 274 0.87 9.22 7.06
CA TYR A 274 1.19 7.79 7.16
C TYR A 274 2.03 7.53 8.41
N PRO A 275 1.40 7.30 9.57
CA PRO A 275 2.10 7.01 10.81
C PRO A 275 3.10 5.85 10.67
N ARG A 276 4.19 5.91 11.44
CA ARG A 276 5.23 4.86 11.43
C ARG A 276 4.77 3.53 12.05
N LYS A 277 3.93 3.56 13.09
CA LYS A 277 3.54 2.34 13.83
C LYS A 277 2.55 1.48 13.03
N VAL A 278 2.86 0.20 12.88
CA VAL A 278 2.08 -0.80 12.15
C VAL A 278 0.65 -0.90 12.69
N ASP A 279 0.48 -0.92 14.01
CA ASP A 279 -0.85 -1.09 14.61
C ASP A 279 -1.82 0.03 14.25
N VAL A 280 -1.32 1.27 14.15
CA VAL A 280 -2.10 2.44 13.75
C VAL A 280 -2.48 2.34 12.27
N ARG A 281 -1.58 1.85 11.40
CA ARG A 281 -1.88 1.63 9.98
C ARG A 281 -2.88 0.49 9.80
N MET A 282 -2.71 -0.59 10.55
CA MET A 282 -3.58 -1.77 10.49
C MET A 282 -4.96 -1.47 11.04
N SER A 283 -5.10 -0.63 12.08
CA SER A 283 -6.41 -0.16 12.53
C SER A 283 -7.09 0.69 11.46
N GLU A 284 -6.39 1.66 10.86
CA GLU A 284 -6.92 2.53 9.80
C GLU A 284 -7.30 1.74 8.54
N ALA A 285 -6.48 0.79 8.11
CA ALA A 285 -6.79 -0.09 6.98
C ALA A 285 -7.94 -1.06 7.29
N ARG A 286 -8.07 -1.53 8.54
CA ARG A 286 -9.21 -2.34 8.99
C ARG A 286 -10.49 -1.52 9.06
N GLU A 287 -10.44 -0.28 9.52
CA GLU A 287 -11.57 0.66 9.52
C GLU A 287 -12.02 0.93 8.09
N LEU A 288 -11.07 1.23 7.19
CA LEU A 288 -11.34 1.36 5.76
C LEU A 288 -12.00 0.12 5.18
N LYS A 289 -11.43 -1.06 5.43
CA LYS A 289 -12.02 -2.32 4.97
C LYS A 289 -13.38 -2.61 5.60
N LYS A 290 -13.60 -2.25 6.87
CA LYS A 290 -14.89 -2.40 7.56
C LYS A 290 -15.95 -1.50 6.95
N GLU A 291 -15.62 -0.25 6.65
CA GLU A 291 -16.55 0.66 5.97
C GLU A 291 -16.87 0.17 4.56
N ILE A 292 -15.87 -0.23 3.78
CA ILE A 292 -16.06 -0.82 2.45
C ILE A 292 -16.97 -2.06 2.55
N ASN A 293 -16.65 -2.99 3.45
CA ASN A 293 -17.45 -4.20 3.69
C ASN A 293 -18.84 -3.88 4.22
N TYR A 294 -19.00 -2.83 5.05
CA TYR A 294 -20.28 -2.37 5.53
C TYR A 294 -21.14 -1.90 4.35
N TYR A 295 -20.60 -1.10 3.43
CA TYR A 295 -21.32 -0.68 2.23
C TYR A 295 -21.66 -1.85 1.30
N LEU A 296 -20.73 -2.79 1.09
CA LEU A 296 -21.01 -4.02 0.34
C LEU A 296 -22.10 -4.89 1.03
N SER A 297 -22.08 -4.97 2.37
CA SER A 297 -23.08 -5.70 3.15
C SER A 297 -24.43 -4.99 3.18
N ILE A 298 -24.47 -3.66 3.10
CA ILE A 298 -25.71 -2.91 2.91
C ILE A 298 -26.28 -3.23 1.54
N CYS A 299 -25.46 -3.26 0.48
CA CYS A 299 -25.89 -3.70 -0.82
C CYS A 299 -26.50 -5.11 -0.73
N GLU A 300 -25.82 -6.05 -0.07
CA GLU A 300 -26.35 -7.42 0.13
C GLU A 300 -27.67 -7.42 0.94
N LYS A 301 -27.73 -6.74 2.09
CA LYS A 301 -28.89 -6.69 3.00
C LYS A 301 -30.10 -5.97 2.43
N LEU A 302 -29.88 -4.96 1.59
CA LEU A 302 -30.95 -4.26 0.88
C LEU A 302 -31.49 -5.06 -0.31
N GLY A 303 -31.01 -6.29 -0.51
CA GLY A 303 -31.34 -7.07 -1.68
C GLY A 303 -30.76 -6.39 -2.92
N ILE A 304 -29.46 -6.16 -2.96
CA ILE A 304 -28.76 -5.80 -4.18
C ILE A 304 -27.80 -6.95 -4.42
N ASN A 305 -28.35 -8.03 -4.97
CA ASN A 305 -27.56 -9.12 -5.50
C ASN A 305 -26.89 -8.61 -6.78
N ILE A 306 -25.60 -8.31 -6.65
CA ILE A 306 -24.77 -7.79 -7.73
C ILE A 306 -24.84 -8.71 -8.95
N ASN A 307 -24.99 -10.03 -8.76
CA ASN A 307 -25.12 -10.99 -9.86
C ASN A 307 -26.47 -10.88 -10.59
N SER A 308 -27.59 -10.75 -9.87
CA SER A 308 -28.92 -10.56 -10.47
C SER A 308 -29.01 -9.24 -11.22
N GLY A 309 -28.31 -8.20 -10.73
CA GLY A 309 -28.28 -6.90 -11.39
C GLY A 309 -27.47 -6.83 -12.67
N ILE A 310 -26.47 -7.70 -12.87
CA ILE A 310 -25.77 -7.84 -14.16
C ILE A 310 -26.80 -8.13 -15.26
N ASN A 311 -27.68 -9.11 -15.03
CA ASN A 311 -28.70 -9.52 -16.01
C ASN A 311 -29.72 -8.42 -16.30
N LEU A 312 -30.11 -7.63 -15.30
CA LEU A 312 -31.05 -6.51 -15.48
C LEU A 312 -30.41 -5.36 -16.26
N ILE A 313 -29.17 -4.99 -15.93
CA ILE A 313 -28.39 -3.99 -16.68
C ILE A 313 -28.17 -4.45 -18.13
N ASP A 314 -27.90 -5.73 -18.36
CA ASP A 314 -27.67 -6.30 -19.68
C ASP A 314 -28.92 -6.30 -20.58
N LYS A 315 -30.13 -6.36 -20.00
CA LYS A 315 -31.40 -6.26 -20.72
C LYS A 315 -31.77 -4.83 -21.11
N MET A 316 -31.14 -3.82 -20.50
CA MET A 316 -31.43 -2.42 -20.83
C MET A 316 -30.82 -2.05 -22.19
N PRO A 317 -31.55 -1.29 -23.02
CA PRO A 317 -31.05 -0.85 -24.32
C PRO A 317 -29.72 -0.10 -24.17
N ASP A 318 -28.69 -0.56 -24.87
CA ASP A 318 -27.35 0.03 -24.86
C ASP A 318 -27.08 0.67 -26.22
N ARG A 319 -26.76 1.97 -26.21
CA ARG A 319 -26.54 2.75 -27.43
C ARG A 319 -25.16 2.52 -28.07
N ARG A 320 -24.30 1.67 -27.49
CA ARG A 320 -22.97 1.33 -28.02
C ARG A 320 -23.04 0.24 -29.09
N LYS A 321 -22.03 0.21 -29.98
CA LYS A 321 -21.83 -0.89 -30.92
C LYS A 321 -21.46 -2.17 -30.15
N GLU A 322 -21.88 -3.32 -30.64
CA GLU A 322 -21.69 -4.63 -29.96
C GLU A 322 -20.22 -4.93 -29.69
N THR A 323 -19.32 -4.58 -30.61
CA THR A 323 -17.86 -4.74 -30.49
C THR A 323 -17.22 -3.87 -29.40
N THR A 324 -17.93 -2.87 -28.87
CA THR A 324 -17.48 -1.97 -27.80
C THR A 324 -18.07 -2.30 -26.43
N ARG A 325 -18.84 -3.39 -26.29
CA ARG A 325 -19.51 -3.78 -25.05
C ARG A 325 -18.59 -4.66 -24.17
N ARG A 326 -18.13 -4.14 -23.03
CA ARG A 326 -17.46 -4.91 -21.95
C ARG A 326 -18.53 -5.37 -20.95
N MET A 327 -18.58 -6.66 -20.57
CA MET A 327 -19.86 -7.23 -20.07
C MET A 327 -19.93 -7.79 -18.63
N ARG A 328 -18.85 -8.04 -17.88
CA ARG A 328 -19.02 -8.70 -16.55
C ARG A 328 -18.50 -7.91 -15.34
N GLU A 329 -17.21 -7.62 -15.28
CA GLU A 329 -16.64 -6.89 -14.13
C GLU A 329 -17.15 -5.43 -14.04
N GLN A 330 -17.43 -4.79 -15.18
CA GLN A 330 -17.93 -3.42 -15.25
C GLN A 330 -19.39 -3.30 -14.76
N ASN A 331 -20.22 -4.31 -15.02
CA ASN A 331 -21.62 -4.33 -14.58
C ASN A 331 -21.76 -4.41 -13.05
N GLN A 332 -20.85 -5.12 -12.36
CA GLN A 332 -20.84 -5.17 -10.91
C GLN A 332 -20.55 -3.79 -10.30
N ALA A 333 -19.49 -3.13 -10.80
CA ALA A 333 -19.13 -1.80 -10.38
C ALA A 333 -20.24 -0.78 -10.73
N ALA A 334 -20.91 -0.92 -11.87
CA ALA A 334 -22.03 -0.06 -12.29
C ALA A 334 -23.21 -0.06 -11.31
N ILE A 335 -23.59 -1.24 -10.78
CA ILE A 335 -24.66 -1.36 -9.78
C ILE A 335 -24.27 -0.64 -8.49
N THR A 336 -23.04 -0.88 -8.02
CA THR A 336 -22.54 -0.23 -6.81
C THR A 336 -22.44 1.28 -6.99
N VAL A 337 -21.98 1.77 -8.16
CA VAL A 337 -21.98 3.20 -8.48
C VAL A 337 -23.39 3.79 -8.42
N LEU A 338 -24.39 3.16 -9.05
CA LEU A 338 -25.78 3.63 -9.01
C LEU A 338 -26.30 3.72 -7.58
N PHE A 339 -26.05 2.70 -6.76
CA PHE A 339 -26.47 2.65 -5.37
C PHE A 339 -25.84 3.79 -4.55
N LEU A 340 -24.51 3.94 -4.64
CA LEU A 340 -23.78 4.97 -3.89
C LEU A 340 -24.18 6.38 -4.35
N LYS A 341 -24.38 6.60 -5.65
CA LYS A 341 -24.88 7.88 -6.16
C LYS A 341 -26.32 8.18 -5.74
N ASN A 342 -27.20 7.18 -5.62
CA ASN A 342 -28.54 7.36 -5.04
C ASN A 342 -28.50 7.84 -3.58
N LYS A 343 -27.44 7.46 -2.85
CA LYS A 343 -27.18 7.90 -1.47
C LYS A 343 -26.36 9.19 -1.39
N SER A 344 -26.21 9.90 -2.51
CA SER A 344 -25.49 11.17 -2.61
C SER A 344 -24.00 11.08 -2.27
N TYR A 345 -23.37 9.92 -2.44
CA TYR A 345 -21.91 9.81 -2.28
C TYR A 345 -21.20 10.55 -3.40
N GLU A 346 -20.16 11.30 -3.04
CA GLU A 346 -19.25 11.91 -4.01
C GLU A 346 -18.39 10.86 -4.72
N ASN A 347 -18.02 11.14 -5.97
CA ASN A 347 -17.31 10.21 -6.84
C ASN A 347 -16.00 9.69 -6.23
N ILE A 348 -15.35 10.50 -5.38
CA ILE A 348 -14.14 10.12 -4.65
C ILE A 348 -14.37 8.97 -3.67
N TYR A 349 -15.49 8.97 -2.95
CA TYR A 349 -15.84 7.89 -2.03
C TYR A 349 -16.26 6.64 -2.81
N VAL A 350 -16.93 6.83 -3.95
CA VAL A 350 -17.26 5.73 -4.86
C VAL A 350 -16.01 5.02 -5.37
N CYS A 351 -15.00 5.77 -5.84
CA CYS A 351 -13.70 5.23 -6.22
C CYS A 351 -13.03 4.43 -5.08
N GLN A 352 -13.09 4.95 -3.85
CA GLN A 352 -12.49 4.27 -2.69
C GLN A 352 -13.21 2.98 -2.31
N ILE A 353 -14.55 3.02 -2.29
CA ILE A 353 -15.37 1.86 -1.96
C ILE A 353 -15.14 0.74 -2.97
N LEU A 354 -14.99 1.11 -4.24
CA LEU A 354 -14.78 0.17 -5.34
C LEU A 354 -13.31 -0.18 -5.59
N GLY A 355 -12.36 0.56 -5.01
CA GLY A 355 -10.94 0.40 -5.30
C GLY A 355 -10.56 0.73 -6.76
N ILE A 356 -11.30 1.63 -7.41
CA ILE A 356 -11.14 1.98 -8.84
C ILE A 356 -10.71 3.43 -9.05
N THR A 357 -10.08 3.71 -10.18
CA THR A 357 -9.69 5.05 -10.64
C THR A 357 -10.88 5.91 -11.06
N ARG A 358 -10.65 7.24 -11.21
CA ARG A 358 -11.64 8.15 -11.80
C ARG A 358 -11.93 7.85 -13.26
N GLU A 359 -10.92 7.39 -13.97
CA GLU A 359 -11.05 7.04 -15.38
C GLU A 359 -11.89 5.77 -15.52
N GLU A 360 -11.63 4.75 -14.69
CA GLU A 360 -12.47 3.56 -14.57
C GLU A 360 -13.90 3.92 -14.14
N LEU A 361 -14.07 4.81 -13.15
CA LEU A 361 -15.37 5.32 -12.76
C LEU A 361 -16.06 6.08 -13.90
N LYS A 362 -15.33 6.85 -14.70
CA LYS A 362 -15.85 7.56 -15.89
C LYS A 362 -16.32 6.56 -16.95
N TYR A 363 -15.59 5.47 -17.18
CA TYR A 363 -16.03 4.41 -18.09
C TYR A 363 -17.34 3.76 -17.60
N ILE A 364 -17.45 3.51 -16.30
CA ILE A 364 -18.70 3.00 -15.69
C ILE A 364 -19.83 4.03 -15.86
N PHE A 365 -19.57 5.31 -15.66
CA PHE A 365 -20.55 6.36 -15.86
C PHE A 365 -20.99 6.53 -17.31
N ILE A 366 -20.09 6.37 -18.28
CA ILE A 366 -20.42 6.37 -19.71
C ILE A 366 -21.36 5.21 -20.03
N GLU A 367 -21.07 4.01 -19.50
CA GLU A 367 -21.94 2.85 -19.62
C GLU A 367 -23.33 3.09 -19.03
N LEU A 368 -23.39 3.56 -17.78
CA LEU A 368 -24.65 3.90 -17.12
C LEU A 368 -25.44 4.97 -17.89
N ARG A 369 -24.75 5.96 -18.47
CA ARG A 369 -25.37 7.02 -19.28
C ARG A 369 -25.95 6.46 -20.57
N ASN A 370 -25.22 5.57 -21.25
CA ASN A 370 -25.68 4.94 -22.49
C ASN A 370 -26.94 4.09 -22.27
N LYS A 371 -27.10 3.55 -21.05
CA LYS A 371 -28.30 2.85 -20.59
C LYS A 371 -29.38 3.78 -20.00
N GLY A 372 -29.15 5.09 -19.98
CA GLY A 372 -30.09 6.10 -19.48
C GLY A 372 -30.24 6.14 -17.96
N LEU A 373 -29.29 5.59 -17.19
CA LEU A 373 -29.38 5.38 -15.74
C LEU A 373 -28.80 6.53 -14.91
N VAL A 374 -27.94 7.36 -15.51
CA VAL A 374 -27.34 8.54 -14.87
C VAL A 374 -27.51 9.77 -15.75
N THR A 375 -27.53 10.94 -15.12
CA THR A 375 -27.61 12.23 -15.82
C THR A 375 -26.34 12.51 -16.61
N ASN A 376 -26.44 13.38 -17.63
CA ASN A 376 -25.32 13.70 -18.53
C ASN A 376 -24.10 14.31 -17.82
N ASP A 377 -24.30 14.89 -16.64
CA ASP A 377 -23.25 15.46 -15.79
C ASP A 377 -22.59 14.43 -14.87
N TYR A 378 -23.04 13.17 -14.89
CA TYR A 378 -22.53 12.07 -14.07
C TYR A 378 -22.62 12.32 -12.55
N LYS A 379 -23.43 13.30 -12.12
CA LYS A 379 -23.57 13.67 -10.70
C LYS A 379 -24.74 12.96 -10.03
N SER A 380 -25.81 12.68 -10.77
CA SER A 380 -27.04 12.14 -10.22
C SER A 380 -27.56 10.97 -11.05
N ILE A 381 -28.38 10.13 -10.41
CA ILE A 381 -29.07 9.05 -11.11
C ILE A 381 -30.38 9.57 -11.71
N THR A 382 -30.78 9.05 -12.87
CA THR A 382 -32.06 9.40 -13.51
C THR A 382 -33.23 8.70 -12.81
N ASN A 383 -34.46 9.05 -13.19
CA ASN A 383 -35.64 8.31 -12.75
C ASN A 383 -35.59 6.84 -13.19
N SER A 384 -35.04 6.55 -14.39
CA SER A 384 -34.79 5.18 -14.85
C SER A 384 -33.75 4.47 -13.98
N GLY A 385 -32.70 5.18 -13.56
CA GLY A 385 -31.72 4.67 -12.58
C GLY A 385 -32.34 4.32 -11.23
N LYS A 386 -33.22 5.19 -10.71
CA LYS A 386 -33.99 4.94 -9.48
C LYS A 386 -34.95 3.76 -9.65
N ALA A 387 -35.63 3.67 -10.78
CA ALA A 387 -36.54 2.57 -11.10
C ALA A 387 -35.79 1.24 -11.17
N LEU A 388 -34.61 1.20 -11.80
CA LEU A 388 -33.74 0.02 -11.81
C LEU A 388 -33.33 -0.38 -10.40
N LEU A 389 -32.92 0.56 -9.54
CA LEU A 389 -32.60 0.25 -8.14
C LEU A 389 -33.80 -0.28 -7.34
N LEU A 390 -35.00 0.21 -7.63
CA LEU A 390 -36.24 -0.30 -7.03
C LEU A 390 -36.58 -1.70 -7.54
N GLU A 391 -36.40 -1.97 -8.83
CA GLU A 391 -36.61 -3.27 -9.46
C GLU A 391 -35.60 -4.29 -8.94
N LEU A 392 -34.32 -3.91 -8.85
CA LEU A 392 -33.27 -4.70 -8.21
C LEU A 392 -33.68 -5.13 -6.81
N ASN A 393 -34.17 -4.19 -5.99
CA ASN A 393 -34.65 -4.47 -4.62
C ASN A 393 -35.88 -5.39 -4.60
N LYS A 394 -36.75 -5.34 -5.63
CA LYS A 394 -37.90 -6.26 -5.74
C LYS A 394 -37.47 -7.68 -6.12
N VAL A 395 -36.64 -7.81 -7.16
CA VAL A 395 -36.15 -9.11 -7.68
C VAL A 395 -35.37 -9.87 -6.61
N THR A 396 -34.55 -9.18 -5.84
CA THR A 396 -33.75 -9.77 -4.76
C THR A 396 -34.56 -10.09 -3.51
N LYS A 397 -35.63 -9.34 -3.23
CA LYS A 397 -36.62 -9.69 -2.20
C LYS A 397 -37.44 -10.92 -2.59
N SER A 398 -37.75 -11.11 -3.88
CA SER A 398 -38.39 -12.33 -4.37
C SER A 398 -37.44 -13.52 -4.44
N GLU A 399 -36.14 -13.29 -4.69
CA GLU A 399 -35.06 -14.29 -4.63
C GLU A 399 -34.60 -14.61 -3.20
N LYS A 400 -35.39 -14.34 -2.16
CA LYS A 400 -35.10 -14.74 -0.77
C LYS A 400 -35.11 -16.27 -0.61
N ILE A 401 -34.09 -16.93 -1.16
CA ILE A 401 -33.52 -18.21 -0.72
C ILE A 401 -32.71 -17.94 0.56
N ARG A 402 -33.33 -17.26 1.54
CA ARG A 402 -32.90 -17.11 2.93
C ARG A 402 -34.11 -16.68 3.76
N ASN A 403 -35.26 -17.34 3.56
CA ASN A 403 -36.18 -17.43 4.68
C ASN A 403 -35.48 -18.30 5.73
N GLU A 404 -35.47 -17.81 6.97
CA GLU A 404 -35.13 -18.61 8.13
C GLU A 404 -36.12 -19.78 8.19
N THR A 405 -35.77 -20.91 7.60
CA THR A 405 -36.51 -22.16 7.78
C THR A 405 -36.05 -22.77 9.11
N GLU A 406 -36.92 -23.53 9.79
CA GLU A 406 -36.54 -24.31 10.99
C GLU A 406 -35.26 -25.14 10.76
N ASN A 407 -35.04 -25.63 9.54
CA ASN A 407 -33.81 -26.34 9.16
C ASN A 407 -32.53 -25.49 9.15
N ASN A 408 -32.63 -24.17 8.97
CA ASN A 408 -31.49 -23.25 8.98
C ASN A 408 -31.23 -22.62 10.35
N LEU A 409 -32.24 -22.63 11.24
CA LEU A 409 -32.16 -22.16 12.62
C LEU A 409 -31.94 -23.28 13.65
N THR A 410 -32.04 -24.54 13.23
CA THR A 410 -31.68 -25.67 14.09
C THR A 410 -30.19 -25.60 14.41
N ILE A 411 -29.87 -25.46 15.70
CA ILE A 411 -28.51 -25.66 16.19
C ILE A 411 -28.15 -27.09 15.87
N LYS A 412 -27.40 -27.29 14.79
CA LYS A 412 -26.83 -28.59 14.48
C LYS A 412 -25.83 -28.88 15.60
N LYS A 413 -26.19 -29.79 16.51
CA LYS A 413 -25.26 -30.41 17.46
C LYS A 413 -24.27 -31.28 16.68
N HIS A 414 -23.45 -30.65 15.86
CA HIS A 414 -22.24 -31.28 15.38
C HIS A 414 -21.26 -31.20 16.54
N LEU A 415 -21.02 -32.35 17.17
CA LEU A 415 -19.88 -32.52 18.05
C LEU A 415 -18.64 -32.32 17.16
N TYR A 416 -18.11 -31.10 17.13
CA TYR A 416 -16.86 -30.82 16.46
C TYR A 416 -15.76 -31.48 17.30
N LEU A 417 -15.40 -32.70 16.94
CA LEU A 417 -14.18 -33.35 17.38
C LEU A 417 -13.06 -32.87 16.46
N PRO A 418 -12.19 -31.94 16.89
CA PRO A 418 -11.03 -31.56 16.10
C PRO A 418 -10.18 -32.82 15.87
N GLN A 419 -9.91 -33.15 14.61
CA GLN A 419 -9.05 -34.29 14.23
C GLN A 419 -7.60 -34.12 14.71
N MET A 420 -7.21 -32.93 15.17
CA MET A 420 -5.90 -32.67 15.77
C MET A 420 -6.04 -31.59 16.84
N PHE A 421 -5.59 -31.90 18.06
CA PHE A 421 -5.43 -30.92 19.12
C PHE A 421 -3.94 -30.80 19.45
N LYS A 422 -3.37 -29.60 19.27
CA LYS A 422 -1.92 -29.34 19.47
C LYS A 422 -0.96 -30.18 18.60
N GLY A 423 -1.37 -30.58 17.39
CA GLY A 423 -0.43 -31.17 16.43
C GLY A 423 -0.06 -32.64 16.68
N LEU A 424 -0.80 -33.35 17.54
CA LEU A 424 -0.73 -34.80 17.68
C LEU A 424 -2.12 -35.35 17.32
N THR A 425 -2.12 -36.43 16.53
CA THR A 425 -3.33 -37.17 16.13
C THR A 425 -4.08 -37.74 17.31
#